data_AF-M0IU85-F1
#
_entry.id   AF-M0IU85-F1
#
_cell.length_a   1.000
_cell.length_b   1.000
_cell.length_c   1.000
_cell.angle_alpha   90.00
_cell.angle_beta   90.00
_cell.angle_gamma   90.00
#
_symmetry.space_group_name_H-M   'P 1'
#
loop_
_entity.id
_entity.type
_entity.pdbx_description
1 polymer ?
#
loop_
_entity_poly.entity_id
_entity_poly.type
_entity_poly.pdbx_seq_one_letter_code
_entity_poly.pdbx_strand_id
1 'polypeptide(L)'
;MQNASPIAWQDIVGDVTLQFCESDWELVSELVLDLDTHPLSRCNVARADFSLREDFEALLNSTREEPDQTAQEQRLLAEAREVVADADDPMVERRDLVEAHVVIRSLAELGTHRRA
;
A
#
# COMPACT_ATOMS: atom_id res chain seq x y z
N MET A 1 12.95 18.46 -5.49
CA MET A 1 11.82 18.77 -6.38
C MET A 1 10.85 19.63 -5.58
N GLN A 2 10.60 20.88 -6.00
CA GLN A 2 9.88 21.88 -5.19
C GLN A 2 8.40 22.05 -5.57
N ASN A 3 7.85 21.28 -6.50
CA ASN A 3 6.48 21.51 -7.02
C ASN A 3 5.75 20.23 -7.44
N ALA A 4 5.71 19.20 -6.59
CA ALA A 4 4.80 18.08 -6.82
C ALA A 4 3.97 17.87 -5.55
N SER A 5 2.67 18.17 -5.62
CA SER A 5 1.73 17.68 -4.62
C SER A 5 1.79 16.14 -4.59
N PRO A 6 1.43 15.49 -3.47
CA PRO A 6 1.33 14.03 -3.41
C PRO A 6 0.46 13.51 -4.56
N ILE A 7 0.95 12.49 -5.27
CA ILE A 7 0.19 11.81 -6.31
C ILE A 7 -0.87 10.95 -5.61
N ALA A 8 -2.13 11.05 -6.06
CA ALA A 8 -3.18 10.17 -5.58
C ALA A 8 -2.85 8.75 -6.05
N TRP A 9 -2.90 7.76 -5.16
CA TRP A 9 -2.51 6.39 -5.51
C TRP A 9 -3.40 5.78 -6.61
N GLN A 10 -4.64 6.27 -6.73
CA GLN A 10 -5.58 5.92 -7.79
C GLN A 10 -5.09 6.33 -9.18
N ASP A 11 -4.24 7.35 -9.27
CA ASP A 11 -3.66 7.81 -10.53
C ASP A 11 -2.51 6.92 -10.99
N ILE A 12 -2.04 6.00 -10.14
CA ILE A 12 -0.97 5.06 -10.48
C ILE A 12 -1.55 3.93 -11.32
N VAL A 13 -1.06 3.84 -12.56
CA VAL A 13 -1.34 2.72 -13.46
C VAL A 13 -0.23 1.69 -13.28
N GLY A 14 -0.57 0.53 -12.71
CA GLY A 14 0.39 -0.55 -12.44
C GLY A 14 0.61 -0.78 -10.93
N ASP A 15 1.67 -1.52 -10.61
CA ASP A 15 1.93 -1.97 -9.24
C ASP A 15 2.74 -0.93 -8.44
N VAL A 16 2.28 -0.62 -7.24
CA VAL A 16 3.06 0.13 -6.24
C VAL A 16 3.77 -0.87 -5.34
N THR A 17 5.10 -0.89 -5.36
CA THR A 17 5.88 -1.74 -4.46
C THR A 17 6.47 -0.93 -3.32
N LEU A 18 6.15 -1.32 -2.10
CA LEU A 18 6.81 -0.81 -0.89
C LEU A 18 7.96 -1.74 -0.51
N GLN A 19 9.14 -1.17 -0.30
CA GLN A 19 10.35 -1.92 0.05
C GLN A 19 10.94 -1.34 1.32
N PHE A 20 11.18 -2.20 2.31
CA PHE A 20 11.85 -1.83 3.55
C PHE A 20 13.31 -2.28 3.48
N CYS A 21 14.21 -1.42 3.95
CA CYS A 21 15.61 -1.79 4.12
C CYS A 21 15.74 -2.89 5.18
N GLU A 22 16.70 -3.79 5.02
CA GLU A 22 17.01 -4.82 6.02
C GLU A 22 17.28 -4.20 7.41
N SER A 23 17.99 -3.06 7.44
CA SER A 23 18.29 -2.33 8.69
C SER A 23 17.06 -1.85 9.45
N ASP A 24 15.94 -1.65 8.76
CA ASP A 24 14.73 -1.08 9.33
C ASP A 24 13.67 -2.16 9.60
N TRP A 25 13.91 -3.41 9.19
CA TRP A 25 12.92 -4.48 9.22
C TRP A 25 12.45 -4.84 10.64
N GLU A 26 13.38 -4.87 11.61
CA GLU A 26 13.05 -5.12 13.02
C GLU A 26 12.07 -4.05 13.53
N LEU A 27 12.39 -2.77 13.32
CA LEU A 27 11.55 -1.65 13.72
C LEU A 27 10.18 -1.69 13.03
N VAL A 28 10.14 -1.95 11.72
CA VAL A 28 8.88 -2.05 10.96
C VAL A 28 8.00 -3.16 11.52
N SER A 29 8.59 -4.33 11.79
CA SER A 29 7.86 -5.48 12.32
C SER A 29 7.27 -5.18 13.69
N GLU A 30 8.04 -4.57 14.59
CA GLU A 30 7.57 -4.17 15.93
C GLU A 30 6.46 -3.12 15.86
N LEU A 31 6.64 -2.09 15.03
CA LEU A 31 5.62 -1.05 14.84
C LEU A 31 4.30 -1.65 14.35
N VAL A 32 4.37 -2.58 13.40
CA VAL A 32 3.20 -3.15 12.76
C VAL A 32 2.51 -4.18 13.64
N LEU A 33 3.27 -5.15 14.19
CA LEU A 33 2.69 -6.29 14.87
C LEU A 33 2.49 -6.05 16.37
N ASP A 34 3.42 -5.35 17.01
CA ASP A 34 3.44 -5.22 18.47
C ASP A 34 2.81 -3.90 18.93
N LEU A 35 2.93 -2.83 18.12
CA LEU A 35 2.43 -1.49 18.46
C LEU A 35 1.21 -1.04 17.64
N ASP A 36 0.66 -1.93 16.80
CA ASP A 36 -0.53 -1.69 15.96
C ASP A 36 -0.49 -0.36 15.17
N THR A 37 0.71 0.06 14.76
CA THR A 37 0.98 1.38 14.16
C THR A 37 1.32 1.26 12.67
N HIS A 38 0.98 2.28 11.88
CA HIS A 38 1.31 2.32 10.45
C HIS A 38 2.77 2.75 10.20
N PRO A 39 3.59 1.94 9.48
CA PRO A 39 5.02 2.20 9.33
C PRO A 39 5.33 3.31 8.31
N LEU A 40 4.41 3.61 7.38
CA LEU A 40 4.65 4.59 6.31
C LEU A 40 4.77 6.04 6.80
N SER A 41 4.29 6.36 8.01
CA SER A 41 4.54 7.67 8.61
C SER A 41 6.01 7.87 9.02
N ARG A 42 6.81 6.78 9.06
CA ARG A 42 8.20 6.75 9.55
C ARG A 42 9.21 6.27 8.50
N CYS A 43 8.79 5.49 7.51
CA CYS A 43 9.65 5.06 6.39
C CYS A 43 9.49 5.99 5.17
N ASN A 44 10.55 6.74 4.84
CA ASN A 44 10.55 7.72 3.73
C ASN A 44 10.86 7.11 2.35
N VAL A 45 10.71 5.79 2.15
CA VAL A 45 11.09 5.13 0.89
C VAL A 45 9.88 4.42 0.30
N ALA A 46 9.11 5.15 -0.51
CA ALA A 46 8.20 4.54 -1.49
C ALA A 46 8.88 4.64 -2.86
N ARG A 47 9.12 3.48 -3.51
CA ARG A 47 9.61 3.44 -4.89
C ARG A 47 8.40 3.21 -5.80
N ALA A 48 8.05 4.22 -6.58
CA ALA A 48 7.14 4.08 -7.70
C ALA A 48 7.96 4.05 -9.00
N ASP A 49 7.69 3.08 -9.87
CA ASP A 49 8.27 3.00 -11.21
C ASP A 49 7.40 3.86 -12.15
N PHE A 50 8.00 4.83 -12.83
CA PHE A 50 7.30 5.76 -13.71
C PHE A 50 7.84 5.64 -15.14
N SER A 51 6.95 5.38 -16.09
CA SER A 51 7.24 5.32 -17.52
C SER A 51 6.90 6.66 -18.16
N LEU A 52 7.92 7.39 -18.64
CA LEU A 52 7.76 8.72 -19.29
C LEU A 52 6.79 8.74 -20.50
N ARG A 53 6.47 7.58 -21.10
CA ARG A 53 5.49 7.48 -22.20
C ARG A 53 4.06 7.39 -21.70
N GLU A 54 3.83 6.72 -20.57
CA GLU A 54 2.53 6.67 -19.88
C GLU A 54 2.31 7.95 -19.05
N ASP A 55 3.37 8.59 -18.56
CA ASP A 55 3.29 9.88 -17.83
C ASP A 55 2.80 11.06 -18.70
N PHE A 56 2.94 10.97 -20.02
CA PHE A 56 2.34 11.95 -20.94
C PHE A 56 0.80 11.81 -20.97
N GLU A 57 0.27 10.60 -20.75
CA GLU A 57 -1.15 10.38 -20.51
C GLU A 57 -1.55 10.84 -19.10
N ALA A 58 -0.67 10.76 -18.09
CA ALA A 58 -0.92 11.32 -16.76
C ALA A 58 -1.07 12.86 -16.76
N LEU A 59 -0.36 13.58 -17.65
CA LEU A 59 -0.60 15.01 -17.86
C LEU A 59 -1.98 15.28 -18.49
N LEU A 60 -2.49 14.35 -19.32
CA LEU A 60 -3.83 14.37 -19.90
C LEU A 60 -4.91 13.80 -18.97
N ASN A 61 -4.54 13.06 -17.90
CA ASN A 61 -5.46 12.49 -16.90
C ASN A 61 -6.23 13.55 -16.12
N SER A 62 -5.81 14.82 -16.15
CA SER A 62 -6.65 15.93 -15.66
C SER A 62 -8.04 16.01 -16.32
N THR A 63 -8.23 15.30 -17.44
CA THR A 63 -9.51 15.16 -18.16
C THR A 63 -10.10 13.75 -18.15
N ARG A 64 -9.43 12.78 -17.52
CA ARG A 64 -9.89 11.37 -17.44
C ARG A 64 -10.62 11.14 -16.12
N GLU A 65 -11.64 10.28 -16.14
CA GLU A 65 -12.30 9.84 -14.92
C GLU A 65 -11.29 9.07 -14.04
N GLU A 66 -11.39 9.28 -12.72
CA GLU A 66 -10.54 8.61 -11.72
C GLU A 66 -10.67 7.08 -11.90
N PRO A 67 -9.55 6.33 -11.98
CA PRO A 67 -9.61 4.88 -12.13
C PRO A 67 -10.37 4.22 -10.97
N ASP A 68 -11.37 3.40 -11.29
CA ASP A 68 -12.06 2.59 -10.28
C ASP A 68 -11.19 1.38 -9.90
N GLN A 69 -10.57 1.47 -8.72
CA GLN A 69 -9.70 0.44 -8.16
C GLN A 69 -10.43 -0.51 -7.20
N THR A 70 -11.76 -0.39 -7.05
CA THR A 70 -12.55 -1.09 -6.02
C THR A 70 -12.33 -2.61 -6.03
N ALA A 71 -12.28 -3.24 -7.22
CA ALA A 71 -12.08 -4.68 -7.32
C ALA A 71 -10.70 -5.14 -6.82
N GLN A 72 -9.66 -4.34 -7.07
CA GLN A 72 -8.30 -4.63 -6.61
C GLN A 72 -8.18 -4.40 -5.10
N GLU A 73 -8.74 -3.32 -4.58
CA GLU A 73 -8.80 -3.04 -3.14
C GLU A 73 -9.49 -4.18 -2.38
N GLN A 74 -10.63 -4.66 -2.87
CA GLN A 74 -11.38 -5.75 -2.25
C GLN A 74 -10.60 -7.06 -2.23
N ARG A 75 -9.91 -7.39 -3.34
CA ARG A 75 -9.07 -8.58 -3.43
C ARG A 75 -7.92 -8.53 -2.42
N LEU A 76 -7.15 -7.43 -2.41
CA LEU A 76 -6.04 -7.24 -1.47
C LEU A 76 -6.51 -7.29 -0.01
N LEU A 77 -7.66 -6.69 0.28
CA LEU A 77 -8.25 -6.74 1.62
C LEU A 77 -8.69 -8.14 2.04
N ALA A 78 -9.23 -8.93 1.11
CA ALA A 78 -9.63 -10.31 1.38
C ALA A 78 -8.40 -11.19 1.66
N GLU A 79 -7.39 -11.14 0.79
CA GLU A 79 -6.13 -11.89 0.94
C GLU A 79 -5.43 -11.53 2.26
N ALA A 80 -5.32 -10.23 2.58
CA ALA A 80 -4.72 -9.79 3.84
C ALA A 80 -5.50 -10.30 5.08
N ARG A 81 -6.83 -10.35 5.01
CA ARG A 81 -7.65 -10.89 6.12
C ARG A 81 -7.49 -12.38 6.31
N GLU A 82 -7.31 -13.13 5.22
CA GLU A 82 -7.02 -14.56 5.29
C GLU A 82 -5.67 -14.80 5.98
N VAL A 83 -4.62 -14.08 5.58
CA VAL A 83 -3.29 -14.17 6.20
C VAL A 83 -3.33 -13.86 7.70
N VAL A 84 -4.08 -12.83 8.11
CA VAL A 84 -4.23 -12.49 9.55
C VAL A 84 -5.05 -13.55 10.30
N ALA A 85 -6.02 -14.19 9.66
CA ALA A 85 -6.80 -15.27 10.27
C ALA A 85 -5.96 -16.54 10.48
N ASP A 86 -4.99 -16.78 9.60
CA ASP A 86 -4.06 -17.91 9.64
C ASP A 86 -2.76 -17.61 10.40
N ALA A 87 -2.74 -16.60 11.28
CA ALA A 87 -1.52 -16.16 11.97
C ALA A 87 -0.82 -17.23 12.83
N ASP A 88 -1.54 -18.28 13.25
CA ASP A 88 -0.99 -19.42 14.00
C ASP A 88 -0.49 -20.56 13.09
N ASP A 89 -0.67 -20.46 11.76
CA ASP A 89 -0.17 -21.44 10.81
C ASP A 89 1.36 -21.38 10.72
N PRO A 90 2.09 -22.49 10.91
CA PRO A 90 3.55 -22.53 10.78
C PRO A 90 4.11 -22.10 9.42
N MET A 91 3.27 -22.06 8.37
CA MET A 91 3.64 -21.61 7.03
C MET A 91 3.47 -20.10 6.82
N VAL A 92 2.83 -19.39 7.74
CA VAL A 92 2.69 -17.94 7.69
C VAL A 92 3.92 -17.30 8.33
N GLU A 93 4.68 -16.54 7.55
CA GLU A 93 5.85 -15.84 8.04
C GLU A 93 5.46 -14.52 8.71
N ARG A 94 6.33 -14.02 9.60
CA ARG A 94 6.16 -12.69 10.22
C ARG A 94 6.05 -11.59 9.15
N ARG A 95 6.69 -11.77 8.00
CA ARG A 95 6.59 -10.87 6.85
C ARG A 95 5.17 -10.79 6.29
N ASP A 96 4.52 -11.93 6.12
CA ASP A 96 3.17 -12.01 5.54
C ASP A 96 2.17 -11.27 6.43
N LEU A 97 2.31 -11.42 7.76
CA LEU A 97 1.51 -10.68 8.73
C LEU A 97 1.76 -9.18 8.66
N VAL A 98 3.02 -8.75 8.55
CA VAL A 98 3.35 -7.32 8.40
C VAL A 98 2.69 -6.74 7.15
N GLU A 99 2.81 -7.43 6.01
CA GLU A 99 2.21 -7.02 4.74
C GLU A 99 0.69 -6.91 4.84
N ALA A 100 0.04 -7.93 5.38
CA ALA A 100 -1.40 -7.95 5.57
C ALA A 100 -1.90 -6.80 6.46
N HIS A 101 -1.23 -6.53 7.58
CA HIS A 101 -1.58 -5.42 8.45
C HIS A 101 -1.37 -4.05 7.79
N VAL A 102 -0.31 -3.88 6.99
CA VAL A 102 -0.08 -2.64 6.24
C VAL A 102 -1.20 -2.40 5.23
N VAL A 103 -1.62 -3.44 4.48
CA VAL A 103 -2.73 -3.35 3.51
C VAL A 103 -4.03 -2.98 4.21
N ILE A 104 -4.42 -3.72 5.26
CA ILE A 104 -5.68 -3.50 5.99
C ILE A 104 -5.73 -2.06 6.53
N ARG A 105 -4.65 -1.61 7.19
CA ARG A 105 -4.59 -0.28 7.80
C ARG A 105 -4.53 0.83 6.75
N SER A 106 -3.79 0.65 5.66
CA SER A 106 -3.75 1.62 4.56
C SER A 106 -5.15 1.85 3.97
N LEU A 107 -5.87 0.77 3.65
CA LEU A 107 -7.24 0.86 3.13
C LEU A 107 -8.24 1.40 4.18
N ALA A 108 -7.97 1.17 5.46
CA ALA A 108 -8.72 1.77 6.57
C ALA A 108 -8.49 3.30 6.66
N GLU A 109 -7.25 3.76 6.58
CA GLU A 109 -6.92 5.19 6.64
C GLU A 109 -7.44 5.96 5.42
N LEU A 110 -7.40 5.35 4.24
CA LEU A 110 -7.85 5.94 2.98
C LEU A 110 -9.38 5.97 2.82
N GLY A 111 -10.13 5.33 3.73
CA GLY A 111 -11.60 5.36 3.71
C GLY A 111 -12.25 4.47 2.64
N THR A 112 -11.49 3.62 1.96
CA THR A 112 -11.97 2.80 0.81
C THR A 112 -12.95 1.70 1.24
N HIS A 113 -12.76 1.14 2.43
CA HIS A 113 -13.66 0.20 3.12
C HIS A 113 -15.07 0.75 3.45
N ARG A 114 -15.32 2.06 3.26
CA ARG A 114 -16.61 2.72 3.59
C ARG A 114 -17.42 3.14 2.36
N ARG A 115 -16.89 2.93 1.14
CA ARG A 115 -17.61 3.17 -0.12
C ARG A 115 -18.40 1.92 -0.52
N ALA A 116 -19.49 1.66 0.18
CA ALA A 116 -20.55 0.72 -0.21
C ALA A 116 -21.91 1.40 -0.09
#